data_AF-A0A7W3TJM2-F1
#
_entry.id   AF-A0A7W3TJM2-F1
#
_cell.length_a   1.000
_cell.length_b   1.000
_cell.length_c   1.000
_cell.angle_alpha   90.00
_cell.angle_beta   90.00
_cell.angle_gamma   90.00
#
_symmetry.space_group_name_H-M   'P 1'
#
loop_
_entity.id
_entity.type
_entity.pdbx_description
1 polymer ?
#
loop_
_entity_poly.entity_id
_entity_poly.type
_entity_poly.pdbx_seq_one_letter_code
_entity_poly.pdbx_strand_id
1 'polypeptide(L)'
;MTTAAIAVDRHHLEGIARPVDAQGMFPGYYCPPYGGCKADGAWSAADDLVVSVPDLARFLGALHTGSGYDRALARERDRVQTDRGKDRLVDCAAYPGTPCPVSQGYGLGVEVAHFADGSTLGHGGSDWSEDTLAYLYQPSGDGLVILLNAPHPRGVQAMADLIAILDPDSPYLPRYRTWQAASRDGDA
;
A
#
# COMPACT_ATOMS: atom_id res chain seq x y z
N MET A 1 7.51 -21.96 -1.88
CA MET A 1 7.96 -21.47 -0.56
C MET A 1 7.44 -20.06 -0.42
N THR A 2 6.88 -19.72 0.73
CA THR A 2 6.42 -18.36 1.05
C THR A 2 7.62 -17.51 1.44
N THR A 3 7.73 -16.31 0.91
CA THR A 3 8.75 -15.31 1.23
C THR A 3 8.06 -14.14 1.92
N ALA A 4 7.28 -14.44 2.97
CA ALA A 4 6.58 -13.46 3.78
C ALA A 4 6.98 -13.61 5.26
N ALA A 5 7.37 -12.51 5.90
CA ALA A 5 7.76 -12.47 7.31
C ALA A 5 7.29 -11.15 7.94
N ILE A 6 6.57 -11.24 9.07
CA ILE A 6 6.05 -10.09 9.82
C ILE A 6 7.04 -9.55 10.87
N ALA A 7 8.10 -10.32 11.13
CA ALA A 7 9.19 -9.92 12.00
C ALA A 7 10.47 -9.78 11.18
N VAL A 8 11.39 -8.95 11.66
CA VAL A 8 12.75 -8.84 11.15
C VAL A 8 13.39 -10.22 11.22
N ASP A 9 13.55 -10.85 10.06
CA ASP A 9 14.24 -12.13 9.92
C ASP A 9 15.22 -12.04 8.76
N ARG A 10 16.50 -12.03 9.08
CA ARG A 10 17.58 -11.93 8.09
C ARG A 10 17.63 -13.12 7.14
N HIS A 11 17.07 -14.26 7.53
CA HIS A 11 16.96 -15.43 6.65
C HIS A 11 15.91 -15.24 5.55
N HIS A 12 14.98 -14.29 5.71
CA HIS A 12 13.95 -13.95 4.72
C HIS A 12 14.34 -12.77 3.80
N LEU A 13 15.59 -12.29 3.88
CA LEU A 13 16.06 -11.15 3.09
C LEU A 13 16.75 -11.55 1.78
N GLU A 14 16.96 -12.85 1.56
CA GLU A 14 17.50 -13.34 0.29
C GLU A 14 16.53 -13.03 -0.86
N GLY A 15 17.00 -12.29 -1.87
CA GLY A 15 16.17 -11.88 -3.00
C GLY A 15 15.29 -10.64 -2.75
N ILE A 16 15.33 -10.05 -1.55
CA ILE A 16 14.66 -8.79 -1.26
C ILE A 16 15.51 -7.63 -1.78
N ALA A 17 14.87 -6.71 -2.49
CA ALA A 17 15.51 -5.51 -3.01
C ALA A 17 16.14 -4.71 -1.87
N ARG A 18 17.36 -4.20 -2.08
CA ARG A 18 18.05 -3.39 -1.06
C ARG A 18 17.40 -2.01 -0.99
N PRO A 19 16.97 -1.56 0.19
CA PRO A 19 16.59 -0.17 0.36
C PRO A 19 17.83 0.71 0.24
N VAL A 20 17.73 1.81 -0.50
CA VAL A 20 18.83 2.75 -0.68
C VAL A 20 18.39 4.16 -0.37
N ASP A 21 19.29 4.97 0.18
CA ASP A 21 19.01 6.39 0.41
C ASP A 21 19.00 7.20 -0.90
N ALA A 22 18.80 8.51 -0.80
CA ALA A 22 18.78 9.40 -1.96
C ALA A 22 20.12 9.43 -2.74
N GLN A 23 21.22 9.02 -2.10
CA GLN A 23 22.57 8.92 -2.65
C GLN A 23 22.88 7.51 -3.19
N GLY A 24 21.96 6.55 -3.03
CA GLY A 24 22.14 5.17 -3.45
C GLY A 24 22.90 4.30 -2.43
N MET A 25 23.10 4.78 -1.20
CA MET A 25 23.74 4.01 -0.13
C MET A 25 22.76 3.02 0.48
N PHE A 26 23.22 1.79 0.72
CA PHE A 26 22.49 0.79 1.48
C PHE A 26 22.97 0.78 2.94
N PRO A 27 22.25 1.41 3.89
CA PRO A 27 22.62 1.44 5.31
C PRO A 27 22.46 0.07 6.02
N GLY A 28 21.73 -0.85 5.40
CA GLY A 28 21.33 -2.14 5.97
C GLY A 28 19.82 -2.31 5.92
N TYR A 29 19.34 -3.55 5.94
CA TYR A 29 17.90 -3.81 6.06
C TYR A 29 17.41 -3.35 7.44
N TYR A 30 16.25 -2.71 7.48
CA TYR A 30 15.66 -2.14 8.70
C TYR A 30 16.56 -1.14 9.44
N CYS A 31 17.47 -0.48 8.71
CA CYS A 31 18.38 0.53 9.23
C CYS A 31 18.14 1.86 8.49
N PRO A 32 17.19 2.71 8.93
CA PRO A 32 16.98 4.00 8.30
C PRO A 32 18.22 4.90 8.40
N PRO A 33 18.44 5.81 7.44
CA PRO A 33 19.64 6.65 7.38
C PRO A 33 19.74 7.65 8.54
N TYR A 34 18.63 7.94 9.22
CA TYR A 34 18.59 8.79 10.42
C TYR A 34 18.86 8.03 11.73
N GLY A 35 19.20 6.73 11.65
CA GLY A 35 19.71 5.93 12.75
C GLY A 35 18.70 4.98 13.41
N GLY A 36 19.23 3.98 14.12
CA GLY A 36 18.46 2.96 14.84
C GLY A 36 18.05 1.79 13.94
N CYS A 37 18.83 0.70 13.96
CA CYS A 37 18.46 -0.54 13.26
C CYS A 37 17.51 -1.38 14.11
N LYS A 38 16.49 -1.99 13.47
CA LYS A 38 15.66 -2.98 14.16
C LYS A 38 16.46 -4.28 14.39
N ALA A 39 16.26 -4.88 15.57
CA ALA A 39 16.90 -6.13 15.93
C ALA A 39 16.18 -7.33 15.32
N ASP A 40 16.88 -8.45 15.12
CA ASP A 40 16.26 -9.69 14.65
C ASP A 40 15.16 -10.13 15.63
N GLY A 41 14.02 -10.54 15.09
CA GLY A 41 12.80 -10.86 15.84
C GLY A 41 11.96 -9.66 16.26
N ALA A 42 12.41 -8.42 16.03
CA ALA A 42 11.56 -7.25 16.19
C ALA A 42 10.40 -7.30 15.18
N TRP A 43 9.24 -6.79 15.57
CA TRP A 43 8.06 -6.74 14.69
C TRP A 43 7.21 -5.52 15.02
N SER A 44 6.43 -5.10 14.04
CA SER A 44 5.42 -4.08 14.18
C SER A 44 4.10 -4.60 13.60
N ALA A 45 2.97 -4.32 14.24
CA ALA A 45 1.67 -4.60 13.63
C ALA A 45 1.36 -3.64 12.48
N ALA A 46 2.05 -2.49 12.43
CA ALA A 46 1.83 -1.42 11.47
C ALA A 46 2.87 -1.44 10.33
N ASP A 47 3.96 -2.20 10.47
CA ASP A 47 5.16 -2.09 9.63
C ASP A 47 5.97 -3.42 9.69
N ASP A 48 7.10 -3.51 9.00
CA ASP A 48 8.07 -4.62 8.99
C ASP A 48 7.71 -5.88 8.21
N LEU A 49 6.53 -5.94 7.59
CA LEU A 49 6.18 -7.04 6.70
C LEU A 49 7.10 -7.04 5.46
N VAL A 50 7.95 -8.04 5.36
CA VAL A 50 8.62 -8.41 4.11
C VAL A 50 7.71 -9.37 3.35
N VAL A 51 7.46 -9.09 2.07
CA VAL A 51 6.59 -9.92 1.24
C VAL A 51 7.01 -9.81 -0.24
N SER A 52 6.84 -10.89 -1.01
CA SER A 52 7.03 -10.86 -2.46
C SER A 52 5.74 -10.48 -3.18
N VAL A 53 5.85 -10.00 -4.43
CA VAL A 53 4.67 -9.73 -5.28
C VAL A 53 3.74 -10.94 -5.38
N PRO A 54 4.22 -12.18 -5.66
CA PRO A 54 3.33 -13.35 -5.70
C PRO A 54 2.64 -13.66 -4.37
N ASP A 55 3.30 -13.47 -3.23
CA ASP A 55 2.69 -13.74 -1.91
C ASP A 55 1.65 -12.68 -1.56
N LEU A 56 1.92 -11.40 -1.85
CA LEU A 56 0.97 -10.32 -1.64
C LEU A 56 -0.25 -10.46 -2.58
N ALA A 57 -0.05 -10.88 -3.83
CA ALA A 57 -1.14 -11.19 -4.74
C ALA A 57 -2.01 -12.37 -4.25
N ARG A 58 -1.40 -13.42 -3.67
CA ARG A 58 -2.16 -14.51 -3.03
C ARG A 58 -2.94 -14.01 -1.81
N PHE A 59 -2.36 -13.11 -1.02
CA PHE A 59 -3.05 -12.47 0.09
C PHE A 59 -4.27 -11.66 -0.41
N LEU A 60 -4.12 -10.84 -1.45
CA LEU A 60 -5.26 -10.14 -2.07
C LEU A 60 -6.34 -11.12 -2.58
N GLY A 61 -5.95 -12.24 -3.20
CA GLY A 61 -6.92 -13.27 -3.60
C GLY A 61 -7.67 -13.89 -2.41
N ALA A 62 -6.97 -14.16 -1.31
CA ALA A 62 -7.60 -14.60 -0.06
C ALA A 62 -8.53 -13.53 0.51
N LEU A 63 -8.13 -12.25 0.43
CA LEU A 63 -8.99 -11.14 0.84
C LEU A 63 -10.27 -11.07 0.00
N HIS A 64 -10.16 -11.19 -1.32
CA HIS A 64 -11.28 -11.14 -2.25
C HIS A 64 -12.33 -12.22 -1.95
N THR A 65 -11.86 -13.45 -1.73
CA THR A 65 -12.73 -14.61 -1.45
C THR A 65 -13.22 -14.70 -0.01
N GLY A 66 -12.64 -13.92 0.91
CA GLY A 66 -12.92 -14.05 2.33
C GLY A 66 -12.37 -15.34 2.96
N SER A 67 -11.34 -15.94 2.36
CA SER A 67 -10.81 -17.23 2.79
C SER A 67 -9.79 -17.10 3.93
N GLY A 68 -9.75 -18.10 4.82
CA GLY A 68 -8.76 -18.19 5.89
C GLY A 68 -9.18 -17.58 7.23
N TYR A 69 -10.38 -17.02 7.32
CA TYR A 69 -10.98 -16.48 8.55
C TYR A 69 -12.51 -16.46 8.48
N ASP A 70 -13.17 -16.09 9.58
CA ASP A 70 -14.62 -16.12 9.69
C ASP A 70 -15.34 -15.05 8.86
N ARG A 71 -16.54 -15.37 8.38
CA ARG A 71 -17.34 -14.43 7.55
C ARG A 71 -17.76 -13.17 8.29
N ALA A 72 -17.92 -13.20 9.61
CA ALA A 72 -18.17 -11.99 10.39
C ALA A 72 -16.96 -11.06 10.36
N LEU A 73 -15.74 -11.61 10.45
CA LEU A 73 -14.52 -10.83 10.34
C LEU A 73 -14.35 -10.25 8.92
N ALA A 74 -14.71 -11.00 7.87
CA ALA A 74 -14.73 -10.48 6.50
C ALA A 74 -15.65 -9.26 6.36
N ARG A 75 -16.85 -9.31 6.94
CA ARG A 75 -17.80 -8.18 6.91
C ARG A 75 -17.28 -6.97 7.67
N GLU A 76 -16.63 -7.16 8.81
CA GLU A 76 -16.04 -6.06 9.57
C GLU A 76 -14.84 -5.43 8.84
N ARG A 77 -14.01 -6.25 8.20
CA ARG A 77 -12.90 -5.79 7.37
C ARG A 77 -13.39 -4.96 6.18
N ASP A 78 -14.46 -5.38 5.52
CA ASP A 78 -14.98 -4.74 4.30
C ASP A 78 -15.87 -3.53 4.59
N ARG A 79 -16.16 -3.25 5.86
CA ARG A 79 -16.96 -2.10 6.27
C ARG A 79 -16.05 -0.93 6.59
N VAL A 80 -16.41 0.25 6.11
CA VAL A 80 -15.81 1.51 6.58
C VAL A 80 -16.12 1.69 8.08
N GLN A 81 -15.09 1.61 8.92
CA GLN A 81 -15.17 1.79 10.37
C GLN A 81 -14.71 3.18 10.81
N THR A 82 -13.75 3.78 10.09
CA THR A 82 -13.24 5.12 10.39
C THR A 82 -13.09 5.94 9.11
N ASP A 83 -13.49 7.22 9.19
CA ASP A 83 -13.29 8.20 8.13
C ASP A 83 -11.84 8.69 8.12
N ARG A 84 -11.28 8.92 6.94
CA ARG A 84 -9.90 9.41 6.78
C ARG A 84 -9.77 10.92 6.70
N GLY A 85 -10.88 11.67 6.75
CA GLY A 85 -10.88 13.12 6.76
C GLY A 85 -10.15 13.70 5.57
N LYS A 86 -9.06 14.43 5.81
CA LYS A 86 -8.21 15.02 4.77
C LYS A 86 -7.38 13.99 3.99
N ASP A 87 -7.16 12.80 4.56
CA ASP A 87 -6.35 11.72 3.98
C ASP A 87 -7.22 10.68 3.25
N ARG A 88 -8.45 11.06 2.88
CA ARG A 88 -9.38 10.22 2.11
C ARG A 88 -8.74 9.76 0.80
N LEU A 89 -9.15 8.59 0.31
CA LEU A 89 -8.67 8.02 -0.95
C LEU A 89 -8.95 8.95 -2.13
N VAL A 90 -10.21 9.39 -2.27
CA VAL A 90 -10.65 10.28 -3.34
C VAL A 90 -11.22 11.57 -2.76
N ASP A 91 -10.56 12.69 -3.06
CA ASP A 91 -11.16 14.02 -2.90
C ASP A 91 -11.99 14.35 -4.14
N CYS A 92 -13.30 14.11 -4.05
CA CYS A 92 -14.22 14.27 -5.17
C CYS A 92 -14.39 15.73 -5.61
N ALA A 93 -14.07 16.71 -4.75
CA ALA A 93 -14.11 18.12 -5.12
C ALA A 93 -12.86 18.51 -5.93
N ALA A 94 -11.70 17.98 -5.53
CA ALA A 94 -10.44 18.20 -6.25
C ALA A 94 -10.36 17.40 -7.57
N TYR A 95 -11.03 16.24 -7.65
CA TYR A 95 -10.94 15.30 -8.76
C TYR A 95 -12.32 14.91 -9.33
N PRO A 96 -13.05 15.85 -9.98
CA PRO A 96 -14.39 15.59 -10.49
C PRO A 96 -14.45 14.58 -11.65
N GLY A 97 -13.31 14.25 -12.27
CA GLY A 97 -13.21 13.25 -13.34
C GLY A 97 -12.99 11.80 -12.85
N THR A 98 -12.75 11.59 -11.55
CA THR A 98 -12.60 10.26 -10.96
C THR A 98 -13.94 9.85 -10.33
N PRO A 99 -14.38 8.59 -10.49
CA PRO A 99 -15.55 8.09 -9.78
C PRO A 99 -15.45 8.41 -8.28
N CYS A 100 -16.46 9.07 -7.75
CA CYS A 100 -16.50 9.43 -6.34
C CYS A 100 -17.09 8.28 -5.52
N PRO A 101 -16.40 7.78 -4.48
CA PRO A 101 -16.97 6.78 -3.57
C PRO A 101 -18.21 7.32 -2.86
N VAL A 102 -19.25 6.47 -2.74
CA VAL A 102 -20.42 6.71 -1.88
C VAL A 102 -20.01 6.73 -0.40
N SER A 103 -19.03 5.90 -0.03
CA SER A 103 -18.36 5.95 1.26
C SER A 103 -16.94 5.42 1.13
N GLN A 104 -16.03 5.92 1.97
CA GLN A 104 -14.62 5.52 1.96
C GLN A 104 -14.01 5.70 3.35
N GLY A 105 -12.98 4.93 3.67
CA GLY A 105 -12.27 5.02 4.94
C GLY A 105 -11.45 3.78 5.24
N TYR A 106 -11.17 3.51 6.51
CA TYR A 106 -10.52 2.26 6.93
C TYR A 106 -11.54 1.25 7.45
N GLY A 107 -11.39 0.01 7.00
CA GLY A 107 -11.85 -1.17 7.70
C GLY A 107 -10.75 -1.77 8.56
N LEU A 108 -10.74 -3.10 8.73
CA LEU A 108 -9.70 -3.79 9.50
C LEU A 108 -8.45 -4.01 8.64
N GLY A 109 -7.45 -3.14 8.77
CA GLY A 109 -6.16 -3.26 8.07
C GLY A 109 -6.21 -3.01 6.57
N VAL A 110 -7.36 -2.55 6.05
CA VAL A 110 -7.55 -2.19 4.63
C VAL A 110 -8.25 -0.84 4.55
N GLU A 111 -7.83 -0.04 3.59
CA GLU A 111 -8.62 1.06 3.05
C GLU A 111 -9.75 0.48 2.19
N VAL A 112 -10.96 1.00 2.41
CA VAL A 112 -12.20 0.58 1.76
C VAL A 112 -12.79 1.79 1.05
N ALA A 113 -13.21 1.62 -0.20
CA ALA A 113 -14.07 2.58 -0.88
C ALA A 113 -15.21 1.87 -1.59
N HIS A 114 -16.44 2.27 -1.27
CA HIS A 114 -17.67 1.77 -1.89
C HIS A 114 -18.14 2.72 -2.99
N PHE A 115 -18.35 2.19 -4.18
CA PHE A 115 -18.89 2.87 -5.36
C PHE A 115 -20.31 2.36 -5.65
N ALA A 116 -20.94 2.91 -6.70
CA ALA A 116 -22.30 2.51 -7.07
C ALA A 116 -22.36 1.05 -7.60
N ASP A 117 -21.29 0.60 -8.25
CA ASP A 117 -21.20 -0.66 -8.98
C ASP A 117 -20.18 -1.66 -8.38
N GLY A 118 -19.54 -1.30 -7.27
CA GLY A 118 -18.56 -2.16 -6.63
C GLY A 118 -17.85 -1.51 -5.44
N SER A 119 -16.75 -2.12 -5.03
CA SER A 119 -15.87 -1.57 -4.01
C SER A 119 -14.42 -1.85 -4.31
N THR A 120 -13.53 -1.09 -3.66
CA THR A 120 -12.11 -1.41 -3.59
C THR A 120 -11.74 -1.77 -2.16
N LEU A 121 -10.85 -2.76 -2.04
CA LEU A 121 -10.18 -3.11 -0.80
C LEU A 121 -8.68 -3.06 -1.08
N GLY A 122 -7.93 -2.33 -0.28
CA GLY A 122 -6.49 -2.24 -0.49
C GLY A 122 -5.78 -1.47 0.59
N HIS A 123 -4.48 -1.30 0.44
CA HIS A 123 -3.70 -0.45 1.32
C HIS A 123 -2.42 0.00 0.60
N GLY A 124 -2.00 1.23 0.88
CA GLY A 124 -0.67 1.71 0.54
C GLY A 124 0.25 1.64 1.75
N GLY A 125 1.53 1.37 1.56
CA GLY A 125 2.52 1.42 2.63
C GLY A 125 3.72 2.20 2.14
N SER A 126 4.30 3.04 2.99
CA SER A 126 5.53 3.73 2.63
C SER A 126 6.43 3.89 3.83
N ASP A 127 7.73 3.70 3.58
CA ASP A 127 8.83 3.97 4.49
C ASP A 127 9.90 4.78 3.75
N TRP A 128 11.03 5.04 4.38
CA TRP A 128 12.08 5.94 3.88
C TRP A 128 12.65 5.54 2.50
N SER A 129 12.63 4.26 2.12
CA SER A 129 13.12 3.76 0.81
C SER A 129 12.18 2.74 0.15
N GLU A 130 10.93 2.69 0.60
CA GLU A 130 9.97 1.70 0.17
C GLU A 130 8.62 2.37 -0.05
N ASP A 131 7.96 2.03 -1.15
CA ASP A 131 6.58 2.42 -1.41
C ASP A 131 5.84 1.21 -1.98
N THR A 132 4.66 0.96 -1.46
CA THR A 132 3.84 -0.21 -1.75
C THR A 132 2.43 0.24 -2.00
N LEU A 133 1.81 -0.34 -3.02
CA LEU A 133 0.38 -0.23 -3.23
C LEU A 133 -0.17 -1.62 -3.60
N ALA A 134 -1.18 -2.07 -2.86
CA ALA A 134 -1.87 -3.30 -3.15
C ALA A 134 -3.38 -3.11 -2.96
N TYR A 135 -4.18 -3.32 -3.99
CA TYR A 135 -5.63 -3.25 -3.91
C TYR A 135 -6.31 -4.16 -4.92
N LEU A 136 -7.60 -4.40 -4.71
CA LEU A 136 -8.47 -5.16 -5.60
C LEU A 136 -9.85 -4.52 -5.70
N TYR A 137 -10.52 -4.78 -6.81
CA TYR A 137 -11.92 -4.46 -7.07
C TYR A 137 -12.82 -5.64 -6.69
N GLN A 138 -13.97 -5.33 -6.11
CA GLN A 138 -15.07 -6.27 -5.89
C GLN A 138 -16.28 -5.84 -6.72
N PRO A 139 -17.01 -6.78 -7.35
CA PRO A 139 -16.86 -8.24 -7.21
C PRO A 139 -15.92 -8.90 -8.23
N SER A 140 -15.24 -8.16 -9.12
CA SER A 140 -14.48 -8.79 -10.22
C SER A 140 -13.24 -9.58 -9.74
N GLY A 141 -12.60 -9.12 -8.67
CA GLY A 141 -11.34 -9.70 -8.19
C GLY A 141 -10.10 -9.21 -8.95
N ASP A 142 -10.27 -8.31 -9.92
CA ASP A 142 -9.15 -7.62 -10.56
C ASP A 142 -8.40 -6.80 -9.51
N GLY A 143 -7.09 -6.68 -9.64
CA GLY A 143 -6.30 -5.95 -8.65
C GLY A 143 -4.90 -5.64 -9.13
N LEU A 144 -4.23 -4.80 -8.35
CA LEU A 144 -2.91 -4.29 -8.65
C LEU A 144 -2.01 -4.44 -7.42
N VAL A 145 -0.77 -4.88 -7.65
CA VAL A 145 0.30 -4.91 -6.65
C VAL A 145 1.53 -4.23 -7.25
N ILE A 146 2.02 -3.20 -6.57
CA ILE A 146 3.26 -2.51 -6.91
C ILE A 146 4.12 -2.45 -5.63
N LEU A 147 5.37 -2.91 -5.74
CA LEU A 147 6.40 -2.78 -4.71
C LEU A 147 7.57 -2.01 -5.29
N LEU A 148 7.95 -0.90 -4.66
CA LEU A 148 9.06 -0.04 -5.08
C LEU A 148 10.11 0.02 -3.99
N ASN A 149 11.39 -0.08 -4.39
CA ASN A 149 12.56 0.12 -3.54
C ASN A 149 13.24 1.45 -3.91
N ALA A 150 12.56 2.56 -3.61
CA ALA A 150 13.04 3.89 -3.94
C ALA A 150 12.85 4.85 -2.75
N PRO A 151 13.77 5.80 -2.54
CA PRO A 151 13.57 6.90 -1.58
C PRO A 151 12.20 7.55 -1.78
N HIS A 152 11.51 7.85 -0.68
CA HIS A 152 10.11 8.30 -0.69
C HIS A 152 9.74 9.29 -1.81
N PRO A 153 10.45 10.43 -2.03
CA PRO A 153 10.08 11.37 -3.09
C PRO A 153 10.09 10.77 -4.50
N ARG A 154 11.00 9.81 -4.76
CA ARG A 154 11.07 9.08 -6.03
C ARG A 154 10.04 7.95 -6.09
N GLY A 155 9.80 7.27 -4.96
CA GLY A 155 8.77 6.24 -4.83
C GLY A 155 7.39 6.76 -5.22
N VAL A 156 6.97 7.87 -4.61
CA VAL A 156 5.68 8.51 -4.90
C VAL A 156 5.55 8.92 -6.37
N GLN A 157 6.61 9.46 -6.97
CA GLN A 157 6.63 9.82 -8.39
C GLN A 157 6.44 8.60 -9.28
N ALA A 158 7.24 7.55 -9.07
CA ALA A 158 7.17 6.33 -9.85
C ALA A 158 5.82 5.61 -9.66
N MET A 159 5.26 5.62 -8.45
CA MET A 159 3.97 5.02 -8.17
C MET A 159 2.84 5.69 -8.97
N ALA A 160 2.80 7.03 -9.02
CA ALA A 160 1.81 7.74 -9.82
C ALA A 160 1.90 7.38 -11.32
N ASP A 161 3.12 7.31 -11.86
CA ASP A 161 3.36 6.95 -13.27
C ASP A 161 2.96 5.49 -13.56
N LEU A 162 3.29 4.57 -12.64
CA LEU A 162 2.95 3.14 -12.78
C LEU A 162 1.45 2.90 -12.71
N ILE A 163 0.73 3.53 -11.78
CA ILE A 163 -0.72 3.42 -11.71
C ILE A 163 -1.34 3.95 -13.01
N ALA A 164 -0.88 5.10 -13.52
CA ALA A 164 -1.41 5.66 -14.76
C ALA A 164 -1.22 4.74 -15.99
N ILE A 165 -0.21 3.86 -15.97
CA ILE A 165 0.04 2.88 -17.04
C ILE A 165 -0.76 1.60 -16.82
N LEU A 166 -0.82 1.11 -15.58
CA LEU A 166 -1.34 -0.23 -15.26
C LEU A 166 -2.85 -0.22 -14.98
N ASP A 167 -3.36 0.84 -14.37
CA ASP A 167 -4.76 1.04 -14.01
C ASP A 167 -5.10 2.55 -14.05
N PRO A 168 -5.28 3.14 -15.25
CA PRO A 168 -5.46 4.58 -15.43
C PRO A 168 -6.73 5.14 -14.75
N ASP A 169 -7.72 4.30 -14.50
CA ASP A 169 -8.99 4.66 -13.86
C ASP A 169 -8.97 4.40 -12.34
N SER A 170 -7.81 4.00 -11.80
CA SER A 170 -7.64 3.69 -10.39
C SER A 170 -8.08 4.84 -9.47
N PRO A 171 -8.87 4.55 -8.41
CA PRO A 171 -9.21 5.56 -7.40
C PRO A 171 -7.99 5.97 -6.55
N TYR A 172 -6.88 5.24 -6.64
CA TYR A 172 -5.63 5.56 -5.94
C TYR A 172 -4.78 6.60 -6.70
N LEU A 173 -4.94 6.70 -8.03
CA LEU A 173 -4.12 7.58 -8.86
C LEU A 173 -4.19 9.07 -8.46
N PRO A 174 -5.37 9.66 -8.17
CA PRO A 174 -5.44 11.05 -7.76
C PRO A 174 -4.63 11.36 -6.50
N ARG A 175 -4.67 10.46 -5.51
CA ARG A 175 -3.92 10.63 -4.26
C ARG A 175 -2.42 10.65 -4.51
N TYR A 176 -1.91 9.71 -5.29
CA TYR A 176 -0.48 9.69 -5.62
C TYR A 176 -0.07 10.90 -6.46
N ARG A 177 -0.94 11.46 -7.31
CA ARG A 177 -0.69 12.75 -7.98
C ARG A 177 -0.63 13.92 -7.01
N THR A 178 -1.50 13.97 -6.01
CA THR A 178 -1.42 14.98 -4.93
C THR A 178 -0.10 14.88 -4.17
N TRP A 179 0.29 13.68 -3.74
CA TRP A 179 1.56 13.47 -3.04
C TRP A 179 2.78 13.77 -3.91
N GLN A 180 2.71 13.46 -5.21
CA GLN A 180 3.74 13.79 -6.18
C GLN A 180 3.93 15.31 -6.29
N ALA A 181 2.83 16.08 -6.31
CA ALA A 181 2.88 17.54 -6.31
C ALA A 181 3.49 18.07 -5.01
N ALA A 182 3.01 17.61 -3.85
CA ALA A 182 3.55 18.03 -2.55
C ALA A 182 5.04 17.72 -2.38
N SER A 183 5.50 16.56 -2.89
CA SER A 183 6.91 16.15 -2.84
C SER A 183 7.82 17.02 -3.71
N ARG A 184 7.28 17.72 -4.72
CA ARG A 184 8.04 18.69 -5.54
C ARG A 184 8.18 20.04 -4.86
N ASP A 185 7.24 20.39 -3.99
CA ASP A 185 7.18 21.68 -3.31
C ASP A 185 7.99 21.71 -1.99
N GLY A 186 8.51 20.55 -1.55
CA GLY A 186 9.43 20.45 -0.40
C GLY A 186 8.75 20.25 0.96
N ASP A 187 7.45 20.01 0.99
CA ASP A 187 6.63 19.79 2.20
C ASP A 187 6.39 18.30 2.51
N ALA A 188 7.43 17.47 2.45
CA ALA A 188 7.39 16.08 2.89
C ALA A 188 8.45 15.79 3.96
#